data_AF-A0A0W1RAT9-F1
#
_entry.id   AF-A0A0W1RAT9-F1
#
_cell.length_a   1.000
_cell.length_b   1.000
_cell.length_c   1.000
_cell.angle_alpha   90.00
_cell.angle_beta   90.00
_cell.angle_gamma   90.00
#
_symmetry.space_group_name_H-M   'P 1'
#
loop_
_entity.id
_entity.type
_entity.pdbx_description
1 polymer ?
#
loop_
_entity_poly.entity_id
_entity_poly.type
_entity_poly.pdbx_seq_one_letter_code
_entity_poly.pdbx_strand_id
1 'polypeptide(L)' 'MTNEWKTPPELSWLFEVDHVISPSSFGPDRCTLFPADATDEELLSTWVSADEGAYIPLDEML' A
#
# COMPACT_ATOMS: atom_id res chain seq x y z
N MET A 1 -22.22 -3.83 -16.62
CA MET A 1 -22.34 -3.71 -15.15
C MET A 1 -21.17 -2.86 -14.67
N THR A 2 -21.40 -1.60 -14.33
CA THR A 2 -20.35 -0.73 -13.79
C THR A 2 -20.36 -0.94 -12.27
N ASN A 3 -19.33 -1.59 -11.74
CA ASN A 3 -19.11 -1.65 -10.30
C ASN A 3 -18.58 -0.27 -9.87
N GLU A 4 -19.50 0.62 -9.52
CA GLU A 4 -19.15 1.88 -8.88
C GLU A 4 -18.71 1.56 -7.44
N TRP A 5 -17.40 1.37 -7.25
CA TRP A 5 -16.80 1.27 -5.93
C TRP A 5 -16.95 2.63 -5.24
N LYS A 6 -18.03 2.79 -4.47
CA LYS A 6 -18.21 3.93 -3.59
C LYS A 6 -17.56 3.59 -2.26
N THR A 7 -16.38 4.14 -2.01
CA THR A 7 -15.73 4.05 -0.69
C THR A 7 -16.71 4.60 0.34
N PRO A 8 -17.21 3.79 1.27
CA PRO A 8 -18.12 4.28 2.30
C PRO A 8 -17.37 5.30 3.18
N PRO A 9 -18.01 6.43 3.54
CA PRO A 9 -17.34 7.54 4.24
C PRO A 9 -16.78 7.15 5.61
N GLU A 10 -17.30 6.09 6.21
CA GLU A 10 -16.84 5.52 7.49
C GLU A 10 -15.48 4.79 7.37
N LEU A 11 -15.07 4.41 6.15
CA LEU A 11 -13.84 3.68 5.87
C LEU A 11 -12.81 4.54 5.14
N SER A 12 -13.07 5.85 4.97
CA SER A 12 -12.20 6.71 4.15
C SER A 12 -10.78 6.81 4.70
N TRP A 13 -10.60 6.63 6.01
CA TRP A 13 -9.31 6.73 6.71
C TRP A 13 -9.20 5.75 7.87
N LEU A 14 -9.62 4.49 7.66
CA LEU A 14 -9.68 3.52 8.77
C LEU A 14 -8.34 3.26 9.47
N PHE A 15 -7.23 3.56 8.80
CA PHE A 15 -5.88 3.58 9.35
C PHE A 15 -4.96 4.34 8.39
N GLU A 16 -3.92 4.98 8.93
CA GLU A 16 -2.83 5.53 8.13
C GLU A 16 -1.93 4.38 7.65
N VAL A 17 -1.45 4.46 6.42
CA VAL A 17 -0.50 3.51 5.85
C VAL A 17 0.79 4.24 5.51
N ASP A 18 1.91 3.60 5.88
CA ASP A 18 3.25 4.01 5.47
C ASP A 18 3.77 3.04 4.40
N HIS A 19 4.90 3.38 3.79
CA HIS A 19 5.50 2.56 2.75
C HIS A 19 7.02 2.60 2.78
N VAL A 20 7.62 1.48 2.38
CA VAL A 20 9.06 1.39 2.15
C VAL A 20 9.34 0.81 0.77
N ILE A 21 10.28 1.42 0.06
CA ILE A 21 10.82 0.89 -1.19
C ILE A 21 12.10 0.10 -0.87
N SER A 22 12.07 -1.20 -1.15
CA SER A 22 13.21 -2.10 -1.00
C SER A 22 13.87 -2.31 -2.36
N PRO A 23 15.15 -1.93 -2.54
CA PRO A 23 15.83 -2.13 -3.80
C PRO A 23 16.10 -3.61 -4.05
N SER A 24 15.98 -4.04 -5.31
CA SER A 24 16.23 -5.43 -5.71
C SER A 24 17.45 -5.54 -6.62
N SER A 25 18.37 -6.46 -6.32
CA SER A 25 19.59 -6.65 -7.12
C SER A 25 19.36 -7.38 -8.45
N PHE A 26 18.19 -8.01 -8.63
CA PHE A 26 17.91 -8.90 -9.76
C PHE A 26 16.53 -8.68 -10.38
N GLY A 27 15.88 -7.55 -10.11
CA GLY A 27 14.53 -7.28 -10.56
C GLY A 27 14.07 -5.85 -10.24
N PRO A 28 12.78 -5.55 -10.48
CA PRO A 28 12.20 -4.27 -10.10
C PRO A 28 12.26 -4.04 -8.59
N ASP A 29 12.31 -2.77 -8.20
CA ASP A 29 12.23 -2.39 -6.79
C ASP A 29 10.86 -2.76 -6.23
N ARG A 30 10.81 -3.07 -4.94
CA ARG A 30 9.58 -3.55 -4.29
C ARG A 30 9.06 -2.53 -3.31
N CYS A 31 7.84 -2.06 -3.53
CA CYS A 31 7.10 -1.25 -2.57
C CYS A 31 6.35 -2.16 -1.60
N THR A 32 6.46 -1.89 -0.30
CA THR A 32 5.67 -2.55 0.74
C THR A 32 4.91 -1.52 1.53
N LEU A 33 3.59 -1.68 1.59
CA LEU A 33 2.65 -0.89 2.37
C LEU A 33 2.32 -1.63 3.68
N PHE A 34 2.26 -0.88 4.77
CA PHE A 34 1.92 -1.39 6.10
C PHE A 34 1.19 -0.33 6.94
N PRO A 35 0.40 -0.74 7.94
CA PRO A 35 -0.25 0.21 8.83
C PRO A 35 0.81 1.02 9.61
N ALA A 36 0.68 2.35 9.62
CA ALA A 36 1.67 3.23 10.27
C ALA A 36 1.74 3.02 11.80
N ASP A 37 0.62 2.63 12.42
CA ASP A 37 0.50 2.37 13.86
C ASP A 37 0.74 0.90 14.25
N ALA A 38 1.19 0.05 13.32
CA ALA A 38 1.43 -1.36 13.62
C ALA A 38 2.62 -1.56 14.57
N THR A 39 2.47 -2.45 15.55
CA THR A 39 3.58 -2.90 16.39
C THR A 39 4.56 -3.78 15.60
N ASP A 40 5.79 -3.94 16.09
CA ASP A 40 6.79 -4.82 15.46
C ASP A 40 6.29 -6.25 15.21
N GLU A 41 5.42 -6.77 16.09
CA GLU A 41 4.82 -8.10 15.94
C GLU A 41 3.74 -8.14 14.86
N GLU A 42 2.88 -7.12 14.80
CA GLU A 42 1.84 -7.00 13.78
C GLU A 42 2.44 -6.78 12.39
N LEU A 43 3.51 -6.00 12.35
CA LEU A 43 4.32 -5.77 11.16
C LEU A 43 4.61 -7.14 10.55
N LEU A 44 5.20 -8.12 11.25
CA LEU A 44 5.54 -9.46 10.74
C LEU A 44 4.47 -10.17 9.88
N SER A 45 3.17 -9.84 10.03
CA SER A 45 2.07 -10.48 9.31
C SER A 45 1.22 -9.55 8.41
N THR A 46 1.30 -8.24 8.57
CA THR A 46 0.36 -7.29 7.92
C THR A 46 1.07 -6.40 6.90
N TRP A 47 1.20 -6.91 5.67
CA TRP A 47 1.83 -6.16 4.56
C TRP A 47 1.16 -6.42 3.23
N VAL A 48 1.15 -5.41 2.37
CA VAL A 48 0.89 -5.56 0.94
C VAL A 48 2.13 -5.10 0.19
N SER A 49 2.74 -6.00 -0.58
CA SER A 49 3.92 -5.66 -1.39
C SER A 49 3.65 -5.81 -2.87
N ALA A 50 4.16 -4.88 -3.66
CA ALA A 50 4.08 -4.87 -5.11
C ALA A 50 5.41 -4.45 -5.73
N ASP A 51 5.73 -5.02 -6.87
CA ASP A 51 6.91 -4.66 -7.64
C ASP A 51 6.68 -3.34 -8.40
N GLU A 52 7.75 -2.60 -8.69
CA GLU A 52 7.72 -1.38 -9.49
C GLU A 52 7.00 -1.61 -10.83
N GLY A 53 6.10 -0.69 -11.19
CA GLY A 53 5.21 -0.82 -12.35
C GLY A 53 3.90 -1.55 -12.08
N ALA A 54 3.73 -2.18 -10.91
CA ALA A 54 2.45 -2.77 -10.48
C ALA A 54 1.62 -1.84 -9.57
N TYR A 55 2.17 -0.68 -9.21
CA TYR A 55 1.51 0.40 -8.48
C TYR A 55 1.76 1.74 -9.17
N ILE A 56 0.91 2.73 -8.89
CA ILE A 56 1.06 4.11 -9.38
C ILE A 56 1.18 5.08 -8.18
N PRO A 57 2.01 6.13 -8.26
CA PRO A 57 2.08 7.14 -7.22
C PRO A 57 0.75 7.86 -7.04
N LEU A 58 0.37 8.16 -5.80
CA LEU A 58 -0.90 8.82 -5.51
C LEU A 58 -0.95 10.23 -6.13
N ASP A 59 0.16 10.97 -6.13
CA ASP A 59 0.27 12.30 -6.76
C ASP A 59 0.07 12.27 -8.28
N GLU A 60 0.17 11.09 -8.91
CA GLU A 60 -0.09 10.91 -10.35
C GLU A 60 -1.56 10.56 -10.64
N MET A 61 -2.39 10.33 -9.62
CA MET A 61 -3.82 10.05 -9.75
C MET A 61 -4.71 11.31 -9.75
N LEU A 62 -4.14 12.48 -10.03
CA LEU A 62 -4.85 13.77 -10.09
C LEU A 62 -5.69 13.95 -11.37
#